data_AF-A0A0K3CGL5-F1
#
_entry.id   AF-A0A0K3CGL5-F1
#
_cell.length_a   1.000
_cell.length_b   1.000
_cell.length_c   1.000
_cell.angle_alpha   90.00
_cell.angle_beta   90.00
_cell.angle_gamma   90.00
#
_symmetry.space_group_name_H-M   'P 1'
#
loop_
_entity.id
_entity.type
_entity.pdbx_description
1 polymer ?
#
loop_
_entity_poly.entity_id
_entity_poly.type
_entity_poly.pdbx_seq_one_letter_code
_entity_poly.pdbx_strand_id
1 'polypeptide(L)'
;MQAQIMGECLVCGTETKNRCSRCLEAGLDLFFCSPEHQKLVWFGHKLVCGENAFPFVLPLLSADELDVALRDLDKPMLDAFGSVTDVKVSALFSAKVCTGKSREEIVSAMRYASTTASPHAPVRDRSTQLTLIFARLACPVGFTRSPRDDLLSSWARHNTRLVNDGLLPIYMADASLEQTVLAHRFFCMLALPQVTAARSPSDKLVEDDIPSLCRDSVIRFARAHFGPAALAGHLTKRAASSAE
;
A
#
# COMPACT_ATOMS: atom_id res chain seq x y z
N MET A 1 -36.04 -6.56 4.64
CA MET A 1 -35.27 -5.39 4.17
C MET A 1 -33.84 -5.57 4.63
N GLN A 2 -32.88 -5.76 3.72
CA GLN A 2 -31.46 -5.66 4.10
C GLN A 2 -31.17 -4.21 4.42
N ALA A 3 -30.60 -3.94 5.60
CA ALA A 3 -30.09 -2.62 5.93
C ALA A 3 -29.05 -2.24 4.86
N GLN A 4 -29.25 -1.11 4.19
CA GLN A 4 -28.27 -0.61 3.23
C GLN A 4 -27.02 -0.17 4.00
N ILE A 5 -25.91 -0.86 3.78
CA ILE A 5 -24.62 -0.52 4.38
C ILE A 5 -24.19 0.85 3.84
N MET A 6 -23.94 1.79 4.75
CA MET A 6 -23.40 3.12 4.45
C MET A 6 -21.93 3.17 4.85
N GLY A 7 -21.17 4.01 4.18
CA GLY A 7 -19.76 4.24 4.48
C GLY A 7 -19.26 5.56 3.93
N GLU A 8 -18.06 5.93 4.35
CA GLU A 8 -17.42 7.19 3.97
C GLU A 8 -16.76 7.08 2.61
N CYS A 9 -16.96 8.08 1.75
CA CYS A 9 -16.24 8.19 0.50
C CYS A 9 -14.72 8.21 0.75
N LEU A 10 -13.97 7.36 0.02
CA LEU A 10 -12.51 7.25 0.12
C LEU A 10 -11.75 8.55 -0.21
N VAL A 11 -12.40 9.52 -0.86
CA VAL A 11 -11.79 10.77 -1.31
C VAL A 11 -12.14 11.94 -0.40
N CYS A 12 -13.43 12.15 -0.12
CA CYS A 12 -13.90 13.34 0.59
C CYS A 12 -14.49 13.06 1.98
N GLY A 13 -14.59 11.79 2.40
CA GLY A 13 -15.17 11.38 3.67
C GLY A 13 -16.69 11.47 3.76
N THR A 14 -17.38 12.09 2.78
CA THR A 14 -18.85 12.19 2.78
C THR A 14 -19.50 10.82 2.80
N GLU A 15 -20.50 10.65 3.68
CA GLU A 15 -21.27 9.42 3.80
C GLU A 15 -22.03 9.10 2.50
N THR A 16 -21.99 7.83 2.09
CA THR A 16 -22.62 7.38 0.85
C THR A 16 -22.98 5.90 0.91
N LYS A 17 -23.85 5.50 -0.02
CA LYS A 17 -24.25 4.11 -0.27
C LYS A 17 -23.60 3.54 -1.53
N ASN A 18 -22.95 4.40 -2.30
CA ASN A 18 -22.36 4.07 -3.58
C ASN A 18 -21.04 3.32 -3.36
N ARG A 19 -20.97 2.10 -3.90
CA ARG A 19 -19.84 1.18 -3.74
C ARG A 19 -19.18 0.88 -5.08
N CYS A 20 -17.89 0.59 -5.06
CA CYS A 20 -17.23 -0.01 -6.22
C CYS A 20 -17.75 -1.43 -6.42
N SER A 21 -18.45 -1.69 -7.54
CA SER A 21 -19.04 -3.00 -7.84
C SER A 21 -18.00 -4.13 -7.84
N ARG A 22 -16.82 -3.88 -8.43
CA ARG A 22 -15.73 -4.86 -8.50
C ARG A 22 -15.14 -5.21 -7.14
N CYS A 23 -15.02 -4.26 -6.23
CA CYS A 23 -14.53 -4.55 -4.88
C CYS A 23 -15.60 -5.26 -4.05
N LEU A 24 -16.88 -4.92 -4.26
CA LEU A 24 -18.00 -5.62 -3.64
C LEU A 24 -18.02 -7.10 -4.03
N GLU A 25 -17.77 -7.43 -5.30
CA GLU A 25 -17.62 -8.82 -5.78
C GLU A 25 -16.47 -9.57 -5.08
N ALA A 26 -15.41 -8.86 -4.70
CA ALA A 26 -14.30 -9.41 -3.92
C ALA A 26 -14.55 -9.41 -2.39
N GLY A 27 -15.76 -9.06 -1.95
CA GLY A 27 -16.12 -9.05 -0.53
C GLY A 27 -15.64 -7.82 0.25
N LEU A 28 -15.33 -6.71 -0.43
CA LEU A 28 -14.82 -5.48 0.16
C LEU A 28 -15.72 -4.27 -0.14
N ASP A 29 -16.27 -3.65 0.90
CA ASP A 29 -17.08 -2.44 0.78
C ASP A 29 -16.21 -1.18 0.69
N LEU A 30 -15.91 -0.74 -0.53
CA LEU A 30 -15.23 0.54 -0.80
C LEU A 30 -16.20 1.56 -1.40
N PHE A 31 -16.26 2.74 -0.79
CA PHE A 31 -17.29 3.74 -1.04
C PHE A 31 -16.77 4.97 -1.82
N PHE A 32 -17.57 5.43 -2.78
CA PHE A 32 -17.33 6.65 -3.55
C PHE A 32 -18.63 7.44 -3.70
N CYS A 33 -18.70 8.68 -3.21
CA CYS A 33 -19.96 9.41 -3.25
C CYS A 33 -20.41 9.77 -4.67
N SER A 34 -19.47 9.83 -5.64
CA SER A 34 -19.75 10.05 -7.05
C SER A 34 -18.74 9.34 -7.98
N PRO A 35 -19.10 9.12 -9.26
CA PRO A 35 -18.16 8.64 -10.28
C PRO A 35 -16.95 9.55 -10.46
N GLU A 36 -17.08 10.86 -10.22
CA GLU A 36 -15.99 11.84 -10.31
C GLU A 36 -14.92 11.57 -9.25
N HIS A 37 -15.31 11.27 -8.02
CA HIS A 37 -14.37 10.88 -6.97
C HIS A 37 -13.72 9.52 -7.24
N GLN A 38 -14.46 8.57 -7.80
CA GLN A 38 -13.85 7.31 -8.24
C GLN A 38 -12.82 7.54 -9.35
N LYS A 39 -13.15 8.35 -10.37
CA LYS A 39 -12.24 8.73 -11.46
C LYS A 39 -10.98 9.42 -10.95
N LEU A 40 -11.12 10.29 -9.93
CA LEU A 40 -10.00 11.03 -9.36
C LEU A 40 -8.90 10.10 -8.84
N VAL A 41 -9.26 9.01 -8.16
CA VAL A 41 -8.29 8.05 -7.63
C VAL A 41 -8.17 6.77 -8.45
N TRP A 42 -8.87 6.69 -9.59
CA TRP A 42 -8.95 5.47 -10.42
C TRP A 42 -7.59 4.97 -10.84
N PHE A 43 -6.65 5.89 -11.12
CA PHE A 43 -5.28 5.56 -11.47
C PHE A 43 -4.60 4.62 -10.45
N GLY A 44 -4.77 4.90 -9.15
CA GLY A 44 -4.27 4.03 -8.10
C GLY A 44 -5.21 2.88 -7.80
N HIS A 45 -6.51 3.18 -7.59
CA HIS A 45 -7.50 2.17 -7.23
C HIS A 45 -7.52 0.98 -8.19
N LYS A 46 -7.42 1.21 -9.51
CA LYS A 46 -7.43 0.14 -10.52
C LYS A 46 -6.34 -0.92 -10.34
N LEU A 47 -5.20 -0.57 -9.74
CA LEU A 47 -4.08 -1.50 -9.54
C LEU A 47 -4.41 -2.60 -8.52
N VAL A 48 -5.33 -2.30 -7.62
CA VAL A 48 -5.74 -3.17 -6.50
C VAL A 48 -7.25 -3.38 -6.48
N CYS A 49 -7.98 -3.04 -7.54
CA CYS A 49 -9.43 -3.21 -7.63
C CYS A 49 -9.81 -4.63 -8.09
N GLY A 50 -11.07 -5.01 -7.88
CA GLY A 50 -11.61 -6.29 -8.32
C GLY A 50 -11.01 -7.45 -7.56
N GLU A 51 -10.59 -8.50 -8.28
CA GLU A 51 -10.05 -9.71 -7.67
C GLU A 51 -8.77 -9.45 -6.83
N ASN A 52 -8.09 -8.33 -7.07
CA ASN A 52 -6.90 -7.91 -6.31
C ASN A 52 -7.24 -7.07 -5.06
N ALA A 53 -8.52 -6.80 -4.82
CA ALA A 53 -8.96 -5.93 -3.73
C ALA A 53 -8.93 -6.64 -2.38
N PHE A 54 -9.42 -7.88 -2.34
CA PHE A 54 -9.41 -8.71 -1.16
C PHE A 54 -9.34 -10.19 -1.56
N PRO A 55 -8.26 -10.92 -1.21
CA PRO A 55 -7.04 -10.42 -0.56
C PRO A 55 -6.34 -9.30 -1.34
N PHE A 56 -5.68 -8.37 -0.64
CA PHE A 56 -4.97 -7.25 -1.27
C PHE A 56 -3.72 -7.76 -1.99
N VAL A 57 -3.65 -7.56 -3.31
CA VAL A 57 -2.61 -8.13 -4.17
C VAL A 57 -1.98 -7.04 -5.02
N LEU A 58 -0.65 -6.93 -4.93
CA LEU A 58 0.13 -6.05 -5.80
C LEU A 58 0.44 -6.72 -7.13
N PRO A 59 0.51 -5.94 -8.23
CA PRO A 59 0.88 -6.46 -9.54
C PRO A 59 2.37 -6.84 -9.61
N LEU A 60 2.72 -7.69 -10.58
CA LEU A 60 4.12 -8.03 -10.91
C LEU A 60 4.96 -6.79 -11.24
N LEU A 61 6.28 -6.94 -11.14
CA LEU A 61 7.25 -5.90 -11.52
C LEU A 61 7.22 -5.71 -13.03
N SER A 62 7.15 -4.46 -13.48
CA SER A 62 7.48 -4.11 -14.87
C SER A 62 8.97 -4.39 -15.15
N ALA A 63 9.37 -4.40 -16.43
CA ALA A 63 10.78 -4.51 -16.79
C ALA A 63 11.60 -3.36 -16.19
N ASP A 64 11.09 -2.13 -16.27
CA ASP A 64 11.72 -0.94 -15.71
C ASP A 64 11.84 -1.00 -14.18
N GLU A 65 10.78 -1.45 -13.47
CA GLU A 65 10.81 -1.67 -12.02
C GLU A 65 11.90 -2.68 -11.66
N LEU A 66 11.97 -3.79 -12.38
CA LEU A 66 12.95 -4.84 -12.12
C LEU A 66 14.39 -4.34 -12.31
N ASP A 67 14.66 -3.65 -13.42
CA ASP A 67 16.01 -3.16 -13.73
C ASP A 67 16.48 -2.13 -12.68
N VAL A 68 15.58 -1.23 -12.26
CA VAL A 68 15.84 -0.27 -11.19
C VAL A 68 16.08 -0.99 -9.86
N ALA A 69 15.18 -1.90 -9.48
CA ALA A 69 15.27 -2.62 -8.22
C ALA A 69 16.57 -3.41 -8.10
N LEU A 70 16.99 -4.10 -9.17
CA LEU A 70 18.23 -4.88 -9.18
C LEU A 70 19.48 -4.02 -9.11
N ARG A 71 19.50 -2.88 -9.79
CA ARG A 71 20.62 -1.93 -9.75
C ARG A 71 20.78 -1.29 -8.36
N ASP A 72 19.66 -1.01 -7.71
CA ASP A 72 19.63 -0.23 -6.47
C ASP A 72 19.44 -1.10 -5.22
N LEU A 73 19.38 -2.42 -5.37
CA LEU A 73 19.08 -3.41 -4.32
C LEU A 73 19.96 -3.27 -3.06
N ASP A 74 21.23 -2.95 -3.27
CA ASP A 74 22.25 -2.81 -2.22
C ASP A 74 22.36 -1.39 -1.66
N LYS A 75 21.64 -0.40 -2.23
CA LYS A 75 21.74 1.00 -1.79
C LYS A 75 21.02 1.22 -0.45
N PRO A 76 21.63 1.94 0.50
CA PRO A 76 21.00 2.24 1.79
C PRO A 76 19.96 3.36 1.62
N MET A 77 18.74 2.99 1.25
CA MET A 77 17.66 3.92 0.90
C MET A 77 16.52 3.97 1.94
N LEU A 78 16.53 3.06 2.90
CA LEU A 78 15.47 2.88 3.90
C LEU A 78 15.97 3.30 5.26
N ASP A 79 15.15 3.98 6.05
CA ASP A 79 15.50 4.31 7.43
C ASP A 79 15.52 3.03 8.28
N ALA A 80 16.61 2.81 9.02
CA ALA A 80 16.73 1.71 9.95
C ALA A 80 15.78 1.94 11.14
N PHE A 81 15.00 0.93 11.46
CA PHE A 81 14.02 1.04 12.54
C PHE A 81 14.71 0.89 13.91
N GLY A 82 14.45 1.82 14.84
CA GLY A 82 14.75 1.63 16.26
C GLY A 82 16.04 2.23 16.80
N SER A 83 16.82 3.00 16.01
CA SER A 83 17.97 3.76 16.54
C SER A 83 17.67 5.25 16.63
N VAL A 84 18.23 5.91 17.65
CA VAL A 84 18.27 7.38 17.80
C VAL A 84 19.08 8.06 16.68
N THR A 85 19.75 7.25 15.84
CA THR A 85 20.59 7.67 14.71
C THR A 85 19.93 7.35 13.36
N ASP A 86 20.07 8.25 12.39
CA ASP A 86 19.64 8.10 10.98
C ASP A 86 20.49 7.06 10.24
N VAL A 87 20.43 5.79 10.65
CA VAL A 87 21.07 4.70 9.92
C VAL A 87 20.17 4.35 8.74
N LYS A 88 20.73 4.24 7.54
CA LYS A 88 19.99 3.73 6.38
C LYS A 88 20.38 2.29 6.08
N VAL A 89 19.39 1.44 5.77
CA VAL A 89 19.56 0.05 5.35
C VAL A 89 19.12 -0.14 3.89
N SER A 90 19.65 -1.18 3.26
CA SER A 90 19.28 -1.55 1.89
C SER A 90 18.08 -2.49 1.86
N ALA A 91 17.38 -2.52 0.72
CA ALA A 91 16.32 -3.49 0.49
C ALA A 91 16.84 -4.93 0.58
N LEU A 92 18.10 -5.17 0.16
CA LEU A 92 18.76 -6.47 0.34
C LEU A 92 18.86 -6.86 1.82
N PHE A 93 19.31 -5.93 2.67
CA PHE A 93 19.44 -6.21 4.11
C PHE A 93 18.08 -6.58 4.71
N SER A 94 17.04 -5.79 4.44
CA SER A 94 15.69 -6.07 4.92
C SER A 94 15.16 -7.42 4.41
N ALA A 95 15.35 -7.72 3.12
CA ALA A 95 14.94 -8.99 2.54
C ALA A 95 15.67 -10.19 3.18
N LYS A 96 16.97 -10.07 3.44
CA LYS A 96 17.76 -11.10 4.15
C LYS A 96 17.24 -11.34 5.56
N VAL A 97 16.99 -10.27 6.32
CA VAL A 97 16.45 -10.38 7.69
C VAL A 97 15.08 -11.06 7.69
N CYS A 98 14.19 -10.70 6.76
CA CYS A 98 12.84 -11.24 6.73
C CYS A 98 12.73 -12.65 6.15
N THR A 99 13.64 -13.05 5.25
CA THR A 99 13.49 -14.31 4.49
C THR A 99 14.60 -15.33 4.73
N GLY A 100 15.73 -14.92 5.30
CA GLY A 100 16.94 -15.75 5.44
C GLY A 100 17.66 -16.08 4.12
N LYS A 101 17.18 -15.56 2.98
CA LYS A 101 17.69 -15.90 1.65
C LYS A 101 19.00 -15.20 1.29
N SER A 102 19.80 -15.83 0.44
CA SER A 102 20.99 -15.24 -0.17
C SER A 102 20.64 -14.10 -1.13
N ARG A 103 21.65 -13.32 -1.54
CA ARG A 103 21.45 -12.26 -2.55
C ARG A 103 20.99 -12.85 -3.88
N GLU A 104 21.57 -13.96 -4.29
CA GLU A 104 21.28 -14.66 -5.55
C GLU A 104 19.84 -15.18 -5.55
N GLU A 105 19.38 -15.74 -4.43
CA GLU A 105 18.00 -16.19 -4.25
C GLU A 105 17.01 -15.02 -4.29
N ILE A 106 17.33 -13.88 -3.67
CA ILE A 106 16.50 -12.68 -3.69
C ILE A 106 16.42 -12.11 -5.11
N VAL A 107 17.55 -12.01 -5.82
CA VAL A 107 17.59 -11.55 -7.22
C VAL A 107 16.79 -12.48 -8.12
N SER A 108 16.93 -13.80 -7.94
CA SER A 108 16.16 -14.79 -8.70
C SER A 108 14.66 -14.64 -8.46
N ALA A 109 14.25 -14.47 -7.21
CA ALA A 109 12.86 -14.24 -6.86
C ALA A 109 12.30 -12.95 -7.50
N MET A 110 13.07 -11.86 -7.50
CA MET A 110 12.66 -10.60 -8.16
C MET A 110 12.46 -10.79 -9.67
N ARG A 111 13.37 -11.53 -10.33
CA ARG A 111 13.22 -11.86 -11.75
C ARG A 111 12.00 -12.74 -12.00
N TYR A 112 11.74 -13.71 -11.15
CA TYR A 112 10.57 -14.58 -11.28
C TYR A 112 9.24 -13.82 -11.05
N ALA A 113 9.25 -12.82 -10.17
CA ALA A 113 8.13 -11.94 -9.87
C ALA A 113 7.98 -10.73 -10.82
N SER A 114 8.49 -10.83 -12.05
CA SER A 114 8.35 -9.80 -13.09
C SER A 114 7.43 -10.22 -14.22
N THR A 115 6.95 -9.23 -14.99
CA THR A 115 6.21 -9.46 -16.24
C THR A 115 7.07 -10.01 -17.37
N THR A 116 8.41 -10.03 -17.21
CA THR A 116 9.34 -10.55 -18.21
C THR A 116 9.67 -12.03 -18.03
N ALA A 117 9.26 -12.64 -16.91
CA ALA A 117 9.43 -14.07 -16.67
C ALA A 117 8.45 -14.94 -17.46
N SER A 118 8.89 -16.14 -17.85
CA SER A 118 8.07 -17.15 -18.51
C SER A 118 8.41 -18.56 -17.98
N PRO A 119 7.49 -19.23 -17.24
CA PRO A 119 6.27 -18.66 -16.68
C PRO A 119 6.59 -17.60 -15.61
N HIS A 120 5.69 -16.63 -15.42
CA HIS A 120 5.81 -15.68 -14.31
C HIS A 120 5.33 -16.29 -12.99
N ALA A 121 5.74 -15.69 -11.87
CA ALA A 121 5.30 -16.10 -10.54
C ALA A 121 3.77 -16.00 -10.36
N PRO A 122 3.16 -16.90 -9.56
CA PRO A 122 1.76 -16.75 -9.14
C PRO A 122 1.61 -15.50 -8.26
N VAL A 123 0.90 -14.49 -8.76
CA VAL A 123 0.83 -13.17 -8.11
C VAL A 123 0.26 -13.25 -6.69
N ARG A 124 -0.67 -14.17 -6.42
CA ARG A 124 -1.29 -14.34 -5.09
C ARG A 124 -0.41 -15.08 -4.07
N ASP A 125 0.71 -15.67 -4.49
CA ASP A 125 1.58 -16.37 -3.58
C ASP A 125 2.22 -15.40 -2.57
N ARG A 126 2.30 -15.81 -1.30
CA ARG A 126 2.84 -14.98 -0.21
C ARG A 126 4.29 -14.56 -0.48
N SER A 127 5.11 -15.49 -0.97
CA SER A 127 6.53 -15.20 -1.25
C SER A 127 6.68 -14.24 -2.41
N THR A 128 5.79 -14.31 -3.39
CA THR A 128 5.74 -13.38 -4.53
C THR A 128 5.37 -11.98 -4.04
N GLN A 129 4.29 -11.82 -3.27
CA GLN A 129 3.89 -10.52 -2.72
C GLN A 129 4.98 -9.87 -1.84
N LEU A 130 5.66 -10.67 -1.02
CA LEU A 130 6.77 -10.17 -0.21
C LEU A 130 7.97 -9.73 -1.06
N THR A 131 8.30 -10.50 -2.11
CA THR A 131 9.35 -10.14 -3.08
C THR A 131 9.04 -8.82 -3.79
N LEU A 132 7.78 -8.62 -4.18
CA LEU A 132 7.33 -7.39 -4.82
C LEU A 132 7.51 -6.16 -3.91
N ILE A 133 7.25 -6.29 -2.61
CA ILE A 133 7.51 -5.21 -1.64
C ILE A 133 9.00 -4.90 -1.58
N PHE A 134 9.88 -5.90 -1.41
CA PHE A 134 11.32 -5.66 -1.31
C PHE A 134 11.92 -5.06 -2.58
N ALA A 135 11.49 -5.52 -3.76
CA ALA A 135 11.93 -4.92 -5.02
C ALA A 135 11.58 -3.43 -5.09
N ARG A 136 10.36 -3.07 -4.69
CA ARG A 136 9.86 -1.68 -4.69
C ARG A 136 10.50 -0.81 -3.61
N LEU A 137 10.99 -1.39 -2.52
CA LEU A 137 11.82 -0.69 -1.54
C LEU A 137 13.20 -0.31 -2.09
N ALA A 138 13.73 -1.06 -3.06
CA ALA A 138 14.96 -0.71 -3.77
C ALA A 138 14.76 0.42 -4.79
N CYS A 139 13.53 0.71 -5.20
CA CYS A 139 13.22 1.78 -6.14
C CYS A 139 13.21 3.17 -5.45
N PRO A 140 13.77 4.22 -6.09
CA PRO A 140 13.60 5.60 -5.63
C PRO A 140 12.14 6.04 -5.76
N VAL A 141 11.70 6.96 -4.90
CA VAL A 141 10.35 7.57 -4.98
C VAL A 141 10.45 8.88 -5.75
N GLY A 142 9.52 9.12 -6.67
CA GLY A 142 9.37 10.42 -7.34
C GLY A 142 10.36 10.68 -8.48
N PHE A 143 11.03 9.63 -8.96
CA PHE A 143 12.03 9.73 -10.04
C PHE A 143 11.93 8.60 -11.07
N THR A 144 10.89 7.76 -11.01
CA THR A 144 10.73 6.72 -12.02
C THR A 144 10.07 7.28 -13.28
N ARG A 145 10.32 6.66 -14.43
CA ARG A 145 9.72 7.03 -15.72
C ARG A 145 8.19 6.81 -15.77
N SER A 146 7.59 6.31 -14.69
CA SER A 146 6.25 5.73 -14.65
C SER A 146 5.53 6.12 -13.36
N PRO A 147 4.43 6.91 -13.43
CA PRO A 147 3.61 7.23 -12.26
C PRO A 147 3.08 6.00 -11.52
N ARG A 148 2.97 4.85 -12.21
CA ARG A 148 2.52 3.58 -11.61
C ARG A 148 3.58 3.06 -10.65
N ASP A 149 4.83 3.13 -11.07
CA ASP A 149 5.95 2.54 -10.37
C ASP A 149 6.34 3.42 -9.17
N ASP A 150 6.21 4.75 -9.31
CA ASP A 150 6.30 5.69 -8.20
C ASP A 150 5.22 5.43 -7.14
N LEU A 151 3.97 5.21 -7.55
CA LEU A 151 2.88 4.89 -6.63
C LEU A 151 3.14 3.59 -5.87
N LEU A 152 3.54 2.53 -6.58
CA LEU A 152 3.81 1.23 -5.98
C LEU A 152 5.03 1.25 -5.06
N SER A 153 6.09 2.00 -5.41
CA SER A 153 7.28 2.19 -4.57
C SER A 153 6.98 3.02 -3.32
N SER A 154 6.16 4.06 -3.48
CA SER A 154 5.65 4.84 -2.34
C SER A 154 4.81 3.96 -1.41
N TRP A 155 3.89 3.17 -1.95
CA TRP A 155 3.11 2.21 -1.18
C TRP A 155 4.00 1.23 -0.40
N ALA A 156 5.01 0.62 -1.04
CA ALA A 156 5.89 -0.35 -0.38
C ALA A 156 6.59 0.24 0.86
N ARG A 157 7.04 1.49 0.78
CA ARG A 157 7.65 2.20 1.93
C ARG A 157 6.67 2.44 3.05
N HIS A 158 5.45 2.90 2.74
CA HIS A 158 4.44 3.14 3.78
C HIS A 158 3.90 1.85 4.36
N ASN A 159 3.71 0.82 3.54
CA ASN A 159 3.34 -0.51 4.00
C ASN A 159 4.38 -1.03 5.01
N THR A 160 5.67 -0.92 4.72
CA THR A 160 6.73 -1.35 5.66
C THR A 160 6.65 -0.59 6.98
N ARG A 161 6.41 0.73 6.96
CA ARG A 161 6.21 1.54 8.18
C ARG A 161 4.98 1.09 8.98
N LEU A 162 3.86 0.87 8.30
CA LEU A 162 2.61 0.40 8.93
C LEU A 162 2.76 -1.01 9.50
N VAL A 163 3.50 -1.89 8.84
CA VAL A 163 3.83 -3.23 9.33
C VAL A 163 4.68 -3.16 10.60
N ASN A 164 5.71 -2.31 10.61
CA ASN A 164 6.58 -2.14 11.77
C ASN A 164 5.85 -1.52 12.97
N ASP A 165 4.86 -0.67 12.73
CA ASP A 165 3.98 -0.13 13.75
C ASP A 165 2.90 -1.13 14.22
N GLY A 166 2.86 -2.33 13.65
CA GLY A 166 1.88 -3.38 13.97
C GLY A 166 0.47 -3.10 13.44
N LEU A 167 0.32 -2.17 12.49
CA LEU A 167 -0.97 -1.74 11.93
C LEU A 167 -1.42 -2.63 10.77
N LEU A 168 -0.47 -3.11 9.97
CA LEU A 168 -0.72 -4.06 8.87
C LEU A 168 0.08 -5.34 9.10
N PRO A 169 -0.39 -6.51 8.63
CA PRO A 169 0.40 -7.72 8.63
C PRO A 169 1.52 -7.66 7.59
N ILE A 170 2.61 -8.39 7.83
CA ILE A 170 3.70 -8.58 6.84
C ILE A 170 3.14 -9.13 5.52
N TYR A 171 2.19 -10.08 5.62
CA TYR A 171 1.49 -10.63 4.49
C TYR A 171 0.09 -10.04 4.41
N MET A 172 -0.15 -9.18 3.43
CA MET A 172 -1.47 -8.57 3.21
C MET A 172 -2.58 -9.59 2.87
N ALA A 173 -2.21 -10.83 2.51
CA ALA A 173 -3.16 -11.93 2.40
C ALA A 173 -3.83 -12.28 3.73
N ASP A 174 -3.19 -11.94 4.86
CA ASP A 174 -3.67 -12.19 6.22
C ASP A 174 -4.33 -10.96 6.83
N ALA A 175 -4.48 -9.87 6.06
CA ALA A 175 -5.10 -8.65 6.53
C ALA A 175 -6.58 -8.86 6.79
N SER A 176 -7.05 -8.34 7.91
CA SER A 176 -8.48 -8.17 8.16
C SER A 176 -9.14 -7.27 7.09
N LEU A 177 -10.46 -7.28 7.05
CA LEU A 177 -11.24 -6.42 6.17
C LEU A 177 -10.90 -4.94 6.43
N GLU A 178 -10.82 -4.56 7.70
CA GLU A 178 -10.49 -3.20 8.13
C GLU A 178 -9.08 -2.79 7.70
N GLN A 179 -8.08 -3.68 7.86
CA GLN A 179 -6.71 -3.44 7.42
C GLN A 179 -6.60 -3.33 5.89
N THR A 180 -7.40 -4.12 5.16
CA THR A 180 -7.47 -4.02 3.71
C THR A 180 -8.12 -2.70 3.29
N VAL A 181 -9.22 -2.27 3.92
CA VAL A 181 -9.82 -0.95 3.67
C VAL A 181 -8.81 0.17 3.94
N LEU A 182 -8.04 0.07 5.03
CA LEU A 182 -6.96 1.01 5.34
C LEU A 182 -5.90 1.03 4.23
N ALA A 183 -5.46 -0.14 3.76
CA ALA A 183 -4.50 -0.26 2.67
C ALA A 183 -5.00 0.42 1.38
N HIS A 184 -6.27 0.18 1.01
CA HIS A 184 -6.91 0.84 -0.13
C HIS A 184 -7.02 2.34 0.04
N ARG A 185 -7.40 2.84 1.22
CA ARG A 185 -7.42 4.27 1.55
C ARG A 185 -6.04 4.89 1.28
N PHE A 186 -4.99 4.31 1.88
CA PHE A 186 -3.62 4.76 1.67
C PHE A 186 -3.23 4.75 0.18
N PHE A 187 -3.51 3.66 -0.52
CA PHE A 187 -3.16 3.52 -1.93
C PHE A 187 -3.85 4.59 -2.81
N CYS A 188 -5.13 4.87 -2.58
CA CYS A 188 -5.87 5.94 -3.24
C CYS A 188 -5.30 7.33 -2.92
N MET A 189 -4.94 7.58 -1.67
CA MET A 189 -4.35 8.86 -1.26
C MET A 189 -2.96 9.09 -1.88
N LEU A 190 -2.14 8.05 -1.97
CA LEU A 190 -0.85 8.12 -2.65
C LEU A 190 -0.97 8.38 -4.16
N ALA A 191 -2.14 8.11 -4.75
CA ALA A 191 -2.42 8.40 -6.15
C ALA A 191 -2.84 9.85 -6.41
N LEU A 192 -3.36 10.58 -5.41
CA LEU A 192 -3.83 11.96 -5.56
C LEU A 192 -2.74 12.93 -6.06
N PRO A 193 -1.50 12.90 -5.53
CA PRO A 193 -0.42 13.79 -6.01
C PRO A 193 -0.08 13.59 -7.49
N GLN A 194 -0.20 12.36 -7.98
CA GLN A 194 0.07 12.02 -9.38
C GLN A 194 -1.00 12.60 -10.32
N VAL A 195 -2.19 12.87 -9.79
CA VAL A 195 -3.31 13.47 -10.53
C VAL A 195 -3.26 15.00 -10.48
N THR A 196 -2.75 15.59 -9.41
CA THR A 196 -2.53 17.05 -9.31
C THR A 196 -1.35 17.52 -10.15
N ALA A 197 -0.22 16.78 -10.12
CA ALA A 197 0.96 17.07 -10.95
C ALA A 197 0.68 17.07 -12.46
N ALA A 198 -0.32 16.30 -12.90
CA ALA A 198 -0.77 16.29 -14.29
C ALA A 198 -1.60 17.53 -14.70
N ARG A 199 -2.04 18.37 -13.74
CA ARG A 199 -2.98 19.48 -13.98
C ARG A 199 -2.35 20.87 -14.02
N SER A 200 -1.17 21.10 -13.41
CA SER A 200 -0.55 22.44 -13.39
C SER A 200 0.97 22.39 -13.12
N PRO A 201 1.82 22.57 -14.14
CA PRO A 201 3.29 22.57 -13.96
C PRO A 201 3.84 23.73 -13.11
N SER A 202 3.01 24.74 -12.81
CA SER A 202 3.39 25.96 -12.08
C SER A 202 3.25 25.86 -10.55
N ASP A 203 2.66 24.78 -10.02
CA ASP A 203 2.33 24.65 -8.58
C ASP A 203 3.29 23.76 -7.78
N LYS A 204 4.55 23.63 -8.22
CA LYS A 204 5.54 22.70 -7.65
C LYS A 204 5.74 22.82 -6.12
N LEU A 205 5.68 24.03 -5.56
CA LEU A 205 5.85 24.24 -4.11
C LEU A 205 4.67 23.72 -3.27
N VAL A 206 3.45 23.73 -3.82
CA VAL A 206 2.25 23.18 -3.16
C VAL A 206 2.18 21.66 -3.35
N GLU A 207 2.73 21.17 -4.47
CA GLU A 207 2.79 19.74 -4.82
C GLU A 207 3.78 18.93 -3.96
N ASP A 208 4.84 19.54 -3.42
CA ASP A 208 5.82 18.83 -2.59
C ASP A 208 5.34 18.64 -1.14
N ASP A 209 4.61 19.62 -0.59
CA ASP A 209 4.20 19.63 0.83
C ASP A 209 2.89 18.87 1.09
N ILE A 210 1.88 18.98 0.20
CA ILE A 210 0.58 18.33 0.39
C ILE A 210 0.69 16.80 0.50
N PRO A 211 1.43 16.09 -0.36
CA PRO A 211 1.54 14.63 -0.28
C PRO A 211 2.20 14.17 1.01
N SER A 212 3.16 14.95 1.52
CA SER A 212 3.85 14.67 2.77
C SER A 212 2.91 14.86 3.96
N LEU A 213 2.22 16.00 4.03
CA LEU A 213 1.27 16.31 5.10
C LEU A 213 0.06 15.36 5.14
N CYS A 214 -0.50 15.03 3.97
CA CYS A 214 -1.59 14.05 3.88
C CYS A 214 -1.13 12.67 4.34
N ARG A 215 0.04 12.23 3.91
CA ARG A 215 0.63 10.96 4.33
C ARG A 215 0.85 10.88 5.84
N ASP A 216 1.44 11.89 6.45
CA ASP A 216 1.69 11.92 7.89
C ASP A 216 0.38 11.92 8.69
N SER A 217 -0.61 12.67 8.21
CA SER A 217 -1.95 12.72 8.82
C SER A 217 -2.63 11.36 8.80
N VAL A 218 -2.49 10.60 7.71
CA VAL A 218 -3.08 9.26 7.61
C VAL A 218 -2.33 8.25 8.46
N ILE A 219 -0.99 8.32 8.53
CA ILE A 219 -0.22 7.46 9.44
C ILE A 219 -0.64 7.73 10.89
N ARG A 220 -0.82 9.01 11.28
CA ARG A 220 -1.34 9.37 12.61
C ARG A 220 -2.76 8.83 12.85
N PHE A 221 -3.65 8.98 11.88
CA PHE A 221 -4.99 8.40 11.92
C PHE A 221 -4.94 6.87 12.08
N ALA A 222 -4.10 6.20 11.28
CA ALA A 222 -3.93 4.76 11.34
C ALA A 222 -3.48 4.29 12.72
N ARG A 223 -2.50 4.98 13.32
CA ARG A 223 -2.05 4.72 14.70
C ARG A 223 -3.15 4.93 15.72
N ALA A 224 -3.94 6.00 15.59
CA ALA A 224 -5.00 6.33 16.54
C ALA A 224 -6.18 5.35 16.52
N HIS A 225 -6.50 4.77 15.34
CA HIS A 225 -7.71 3.96 15.16
C HIS A 225 -7.44 2.46 15.03
N PHE A 226 -6.25 2.07 14.54
CA PHE A 226 -5.88 0.68 14.29
C PHE A 226 -4.62 0.26 15.05
N GLY A 227 -4.06 1.16 15.88
CA GLY A 227 -2.90 0.85 16.72
C GLY A 227 -3.19 -0.20 17.79
N PRO A 228 -2.15 -0.84 18.35
CA PRO A 228 -2.30 -1.83 19.43
C PRO A 228 -3.14 -1.32 20.61
N ALA A 229 -3.02 -0.03 20.96
CA ALA A 229 -3.82 0.61 22.00
C ALA A 229 -5.31 0.76 21.62
N ALA A 230 -5.61 1.04 20.35
CA ALA A 230 -6.98 1.17 19.85
C ALA A 230 -7.66 -0.22 19.70
N LEU A 231 -6.91 -1.22 19.25
CA LEU A 231 -7.36 -2.61 19.15
C LEU A 231 -7.69 -3.21 20.53
N ALA A 232 -6.92 -2.90 21.58
CA ALA A 232 -7.25 -3.26 22.96
C ALA A 232 -8.56 -2.61 23.46
N GLY A 233 -8.83 -1.36 23.05
CA GLY A 233 -10.08 -0.65 23.34
C GLY A 233 -11.31 -1.22 22.63
N HIS A 234 -11.16 -1.76 21.41
CA HIS A 234 -12.24 -2.40 20.68
C HIS A 234 -12.59 -3.80 21.21
N LEU A 235 -11.61 -4.57 21.67
CA LEU A 235 -11.83 -5.89 22.30
C LEU A 235 -12.52 -5.76 23.67
N THR A 236 -12.17 -4.74 24.45
CA THR A 236 -12.82 -4.46 25.74
C THR A 236 -14.25 -3.91 25.58
N LYS A 237 -14.52 -3.07 24.56
CA LYS A 237 -15.88 -2.59 24.26
C LYS A 237 -16.84 -3.68 23.75
N ARG A 238 -16.36 -4.63 22.93
CA ARG A 238 -17.21 -5.76 22.45
C ARG A 238 -17.56 -6.75 23.56
N ALA A 239 -16.68 -6.93 24.55
CA ALA A 239 -16.97 -7.76 25.72
C ALA A 239 -18.02 -7.11 26.65
N ALA A 240 -18.06 -5.77 26.73
CA ALA A 240 -19.07 -5.06 27.51
C ALA A 240 -20.45 -5.03 26.84
N SER A 241 -20.52 -4.99 25.51
CA SER A 241 -21.79 -4.95 24.76
C SER A 241 -22.41 -6.32 24.47
N SER A 242 -21.84 -7.40 24.97
CA SER A 242 -22.36 -8.77 24.84
C SER A 242 -22.81 -9.36 26.18
N ALA A 243 -22.86 -8.52 27.22
CA ALA A 243 -23.29 -8.86 28.58
C ALA A 243 -24.61 -8.16 29.00
N GLU A 244 -25.37 -7.59 28.05
CA GLU A 244 -26.72 -7.05 28.27
C GLU A 244 -27.77 -7.79 27.42
#